data_AF-A0A424Y027-F1
#
_entry.id   AF-A0A424Y027-F1
#
_cell.length_a   1.000
_cell.length_b   1.000
_cell.length_c   1.000
_cell.angle_alpha   90.00
_cell.angle_beta   90.00
_cell.angle_gamma   90.00
#
_symmetry.space_group_name_H-M   'P 1'
#
loop_
_entity.id
_entity.type
_entity.pdbx_description
1 polymer ?
#
loop_
_entity_poly.entity_id
_entity_poly.type
_entity_poly.pdbx_seq_one_letter_code
_entity_poly.pdbx_strand_id
1 'polypeptide(L)'
;MKRYVKGITIFLIGMLVGILVTGGALASTRMSVTALMDQNISLFFNGEEKEMPEDMTVLIYQDRTYTPARFVAEELGADVSWDDSTRSVFINREEPIEPVEEEPEEEPEEVEEPEEEPEEEPEEEVSWDDYEELPIRLVTPELYITLDGVDLEDTETWFNFEFEGRTNKSIRIMHRDAKLTVDGNTYIQRQERSIRDPFDDMLYQNIEEDDRVTSWIKFRAFDEDTEYMKLEFDYTVDDGIRDVVTKSVTFKIKL
;
A
#
# COMPACT_ATOMS: atom_id res chain seq x y z
N MET A 1 -72.28 36.76 13.69
CA MET A 1 -71.52 35.62 14.24
C MET A 1 -71.17 34.52 13.22
N LYS A 2 -72.08 34.03 12.37
CA LYS A 2 -71.79 32.89 11.44
C LYS A 2 -70.64 33.09 10.42
N ARG A 3 -70.30 34.32 10.00
CA ARG A 3 -69.18 34.58 9.06
C ARG A 3 -67.79 34.51 9.72
N TYR A 4 -67.71 34.88 11.00
CA TYR A 4 -66.46 34.83 11.77
C TYR A 4 -66.04 33.40 12.13
N VAL A 5 -67.01 32.53 12.42
CA VAL A 5 -66.72 31.12 12.73
C VAL A 5 -66.16 30.38 11.51
N LYS A 6 -66.71 30.62 10.30
CA LYS A 6 -66.22 29.98 9.06
C LYS A 6 -64.78 30.35 8.69
N GLY A 7 -64.36 31.59 8.96
CA GLY A 7 -62.98 32.03 8.70
C GLY A 7 -61.97 31.34 9.62
N ILE A 8 -62.32 31.18 10.90
CA ILE A 8 -61.49 30.49 11.89
C ILE A 8 -61.36 29.00 11.57
N THR A 9 -62.44 28.35 11.11
CA THR A 9 -62.37 26.91 10.77
C THR A 9 -61.48 26.64 9.56
N ILE A 10 -61.54 27.50 8.53
CA ILE A 10 -60.67 27.36 7.33
C ILE A 10 -59.20 27.62 7.68
N PHE A 11 -58.94 28.58 8.57
CA PHE A 11 -57.60 28.86 9.05
C PHE A 11 -57.01 27.69 9.86
N LEU A 12 -57.81 27.06 10.74
CA LEU A 12 -57.37 25.90 11.52
C LEU A 12 -57.10 24.66 10.65
N ILE A 13 -57.92 24.42 9.62
CA ILE A 13 -57.68 23.32 8.67
C ILE A 13 -56.42 23.57 7.83
N GLY A 14 -56.21 24.82 7.38
CA GLY A 14 -54.99 25.21 6.66
C GLY A 14 -53.72 25.05 7.49
N MET A 15 -53.77 25.38 8.78
CA MET A 15 -52.66 25.17 9.71
C MET A 15 -52.37 23.68 9.92
N LEU A 16 -53.40 22.84 10.00
CA LEU A 16 -53.26 21.39 10.21
C LEU A 16 -52.67 20.69 8.97
N VAL A 17 -53.07 21.11 7.76
CA VAL A 17 -52.47 20.63 6.50
C VAL A 17 -51.04 21.16 6.33
N GLY A 18 -50.77 22.40 6.74
CA GLY A 18 -49.42 22.98 6.71
C GLY A 18 -48.42 22.22 7.59
N ILE A 19 -48.85 21.76 8.77
CA ILE A 19 -48.02 20.94 9.68
C ILE A 19 -47.76 19.53 9.12
N LEU A 20 -48.67 18.98 8.31
CA LEU A 20 -48.46 17.68 7.66
C LEU A 20 -47.44 17.73 6.50
N VAL A 21 -47.25 18.88 5.84
CA VAL A 21 -46.36 19.01 4.68
C VAL A 21 -44.91 19.33 5.08
N THR A 22 -44.67 19.93 6.24
CA THR A 22 -43.31 20.18 6.77
C THR A 22 -42.73 19.05 7.61
N GLY A 23 -43.46 17.94 7.80
CA GLY A 23 -42.95 16.73 8.47
C GLY A 23 -42.00 15.87 7.63
N GLY A 24 -41.69 16.27 6.40
CA GLY A 24 -40.78 15.55 5.51
C GLY A 24 -39.31 15.87 5.78
N ALA A 25 -38.65 14.95 6.49
CA ALA A 25 -37.21 14.70 6.52
C ALA A 25 -36.26 15.86 6.93
N LEU A 26 -35.91 15.90 8.21
CA LEU A 26 -34.51 16.11 8.62
C LEU A 26 -34.12 14.97 9.56
N ALA A 27 -34.07 13.74 9.02
CA ALA A 27 -33.23 12.71 9.60
C ALA A 27 -31.78 13.16 9.36
N SER A 28 -31.27 14.04 10.21
CA SER A 28 -29.83 14.18 10.34
C SER A 28 -29.37 12.85 10.90
N THR A 29 -28.85 11.98 10.03
CA THR A 29 -28.07 10.83 10.45
C THR A 29 -26.85 11.41 11.15
N ARG A 30 -26.96 11.64 12.46
CA ARG A 30 -25.77 11.72 13.30
C ARG A 30 -25.13 10.36 13.16
N MET A 31 -24.15 10.23 12.28
CA MET A 31 -23.24 9.09 12.29
C MET A 31 -22.55 9.13 13.65
N SER A 32 -23.08 8.37 14.61
CA SER A 32 -22.38 8.12 15.86
C SER A 32 -21.28 7.12 15.54
N VAL A 33 -20.04 7.58 15.57
CA VAL A 33 -18.87 6.71 15.59
C VAL A 33 -18.79 6.14 17.00
N THR A 34 -19.19 4.89 17.18
CA THR A 34 -18.93 4.14 18.42
C THR A 34 -17.58 3.47 18.26
N ALA A 35 -16.59 3.95 19.02
CA ALA A 35 -15.32 3.27 19.21
C ALA A 35 -15.26 2.74 20.65
N LEU A 36 -14.77 1.52 20.81
CA LEU A 36 -14.52 0.93 22.13
C LEU A 36 -13.03 1.14 22.45
N MET A 37 -12.75 1.81 23.56
CA MET A 37 -11.41 1.82 24.15
C MET A 37 -11.35 0.59 25.06
N ASP A 38 -10.63 -0.44 24.63
CA ASP A 38 -10.37 -1.61 25.46
C ASP A 38 -8.96 -1.50 26.03
N GLN A 39 -8.86 -1.30 27.34
CA GLN A 39 -7.58 -1.23 28.05
C GLN A 39 -7.05 -2.60 28.47
N ASN A 40 -7.73 -3.69 28.11
CA ASN A 40 -7.35 -5.06 28.48
C ASN A 40 -6.82 -5.85 27.27
N ILE A 41 -6.10 -5.17 26.37
CA ILE A 41 -5.41 -5.77 25.23
C ILE A 41 -3.92 -5.86 25.57
N SER A 42 -3.41 -7.08 25.68
CA SER A 42 -1.97 -7.36 25.81
C SER A 42 -1.31 -7.45 24.43
N LEU A 43 -0.15 -6.83 24.26
CA LEU A 43 0.66 -6.87 23.05
C LEU A 43 1.91 -7.72 23.28
N PHE A 44 2.22 -8.61 22.35
CA PHE A 44 3.36 -9.52 22.44
C PHE A 44 4.32 -9.27 21.28
N PHE A 45 5.60 -9.12 21.59
CA PHE A 45 6.68 -8.99 20.60
C PHE A 45 7.69 -10.12 20.85
N ASN A 46 7.95 -10.96 19.85
CA ASN A 46 8.81 -12.15 19.97
C ASN A 46 8.41 -13.15 21.08
N GLY A 47 7.15 -13.08 21.54
CA GLY A 47 6.61 -13.91 22.63
C GLY A 47 6.77 -13.30 24.03
N GLU A 48 7.29 -12.07 24.12
CA GLU A 48 7.34 -11.28 25.36
C GLU A 48 6.19 -10.27 25.38
N GLU A 49 5.44 -10.22 26.48
CA GLU A 49 4.41 -9.21 26.70
C GLU A 49 5.07 -7.85 26.94
N LYS A 50 4.64 -6.83 26.18
CA LYS A 50 5.13 -5.45 26.33
C LYS A 50 4.02 -4.57 26.90
N GLU A 51 4.38 -3.83 27.94
CA GLU A 51 3.47 -2.85 28.54
C GLU A 51 3.33 -1.63 27.63
N MET A 52 2.10 -1.25 27.33
CA MET A 52 1.81 -0.07 26.52
C MET A 52 2.07 1.23 27.32
N PRO A 53 2.68 2.26 26.73
CA PRO A 53 2.84 3.56 27.38
C PRO A 53 1.51 4.17 27.84
N GLU A 54 1.51 4.85 28.99
CA GLU A 54 0.31 5.39 29.64
C GLU A 54 -0.46 6.43 28.79
N ASP A 55 0.23 7.07 27.84
CA ASP A 55 -0.32 8.09 26.94
C ASP A 55 -0.85 7.51 25.61
N MET A 56 -0.75 6.19 25.44
CA MET A 56 -1.20 5.49 24.25
C MET A 56 -2.40 4.59 24.55
N THR A 57 -3.22 4.34 23.54
CA THR A 57 -4.39 3.46 23.70
C THR A 57 -4.62 2.64 22.44
N VAL A 58 -5.21 1.46 22.63
CA VAL A 58 -5.69 0.62 21.55
C VAL A 58 -7.16 0.94 21.33
N LEU A 59 -7.54 1.14 20.08
CA LEU A 59 -8.90 1.49 19.69
C LEU A 59 -9.51 0.34 18.89
N ILE A 60 -10.64 -0.19 19.35
CA ILE A 60 -11.44 -1.13 18.56
C ILE A 60 -12.52 -0.34 17.82
N TYR A 61 -12.50 -0.40 16.50
CA TYR A 61 -13.47 0.26 15.65
C TYR A 61 -13.79 -0.59 14.42
N GLN A 62 -15.08 -0.83 14.15
CA GLN A 62 -15.55 -1.65 13.03
C GLN A 62 -14.82 -3.01 12.92
N ASP A 63 -14.77 -3.75 14.03
CA ASP A 63 -14.09 -5.05 14.12
C ASP A 63 -12.59 -5.02 13.76
N ARG A 64 -11.97 -3.84 13.79
CA ARG A 64 -10.52 -3.64 13.63
C ARG A 64 -9.91 -3.11 14.92
N THR A 65 -8.74 -3.61 15.25
CA THR A 65 -7.92 -3.15 16.37
C THR A 65 -6.84 -2.22 15.85
N TYR A 66 -6.92 -0.95 16.23
CA TYR A 66 -5.94 0.09 15.90
C TYR A 66 -4.95 0.21 17.03
N THR A 67 -3.69 -0.08 16.74
CA THR A 67 -2.59 0.00 17.69
C THR A 67 -1.75 1.27 17.46
N PRO A 68 -1.04 1.77 18.49
CA PRO A 68 -0.14 2.90 18.32
C PRO A 68 1.03 2.53 17.41
N ALA A 69 1.05 3.08 16.19
CA ALA A 69 2.03 2.72 15.16
C ALA A 69 3.50 2.95 15.59
N ARG A 70 3.78 4.03 16.33
CA ARG A 70 5.11 4.32 16.88
C ARG A 70 5.59 3.21 17.82
N PHE A 71 4.76 2.86 18.80
CA PHE A 71 5.09 1.81 19.78
C PHE A 71 5.39 0.48 19.08
N VAL A 72 4.54 0.09 18.13
CA VAL A 72 4.75 -1.15 17.36
C VAL A 72 6.06 -1.10 16.56
N ALA A 73 6.37 0.03 15.90
CA ALA A 73 7.58 0.17 15.11
C ALA A 73 8.86 0.14 15.98
N GLU A 74 8.85 0.84 17.11
CA GLU A 74 10.00 0.90 18.04
C GLU A 74 10.26 -0.47 18.70
N GLU A 75 9.21 -1.20 19.09
CA GLU A 75 9.34 -2.57 19.63
C GLU A 75 9.83 -3.58 18.57
N LEU A 76 9.63 -3.29 17.29
CA LEU A 76 10.18 -4.06 16.15
C LEU A 76 11.59 -3.61 15.74
N GLY A 77 12.21 -2.69 16.50
CA GLY A 77 13.58 -2.23 16.28
C GLY A 77 13.75 -1.15 15.21
N ALA A 78 12.66 -0.48 14.81
CA ALA A 78 12.74 0.65 13.89
C ALA A 78 12.86 1.99 14.65
N ASP A 79 13.61 2.93 14.08
CA ASP A 79 13.64 4.34 14.50
C ASP A 79 12.45 5.10 13.90
N VAL A 80 11.78 5.92 14.73
CA VAL A 80 10.58 6.67 14.32
C VAL A 80 10.79 8.17 14.51
N SER A 81 10.95 8.91 13.42
CA SER A 81 11.14 10.35 13.42
C SER A 81 9.93 11.12 12.87
N TRP A 82 9.77 12.37 13.32
CA TRP A 82 8.73 13.29 12.87
C TRP A 82 9.37 14.47 12.15
N ASP A 83 8.91 14.71 10.93
CA ASP A 83 9.22 15.93 10.19
C ASP A 83 8.04 16.91 10.30
N ASP A 84 8.25 17.98 11.07
CA ASP A 84 7.21 18.99 11.28
C ASP A 84 6.92 19.82 10.01
N SER A 85 7.92 19.96 9.12
CA SER A 85 7.79 20.75 7.89
C SER A 85 6.87 20.07 6.89
N THR A 86 6.99 18.75 6.75
CA THR A 86 6.17 17.94 5.84
C THR A 86 5.00 17.25 6.54
N ARG A 87 4.86 17.42 7.86
CA ARG A 87 3.86 16.72 8.70
C ARG A 87 3.90 15.21 8.49
N SER A 88 5.10 14.67 8.30
CA SER A 88 5.33 13.26 7.95
C SER A 88 6.00 12.50 9.08
N VAL A 89 5.61 11.23 9.22
CA VAL A 89 6.29 10.26 10.10
C VAL A 89 7.20 9.41 9.22
N PHE A 90 8.47 9.28 9.61
CA PHE A 90 9.42 8.37 8.99
C PHE A 90 9.72 7.22 9.95
N ILE A 91 9.69 5.99 9.43
CA ILE A 91 10.00 4.77 10.16
C ILE A 91 11.14 4.10 9.40
N ASN A 92 12.32 4.02 10.01
CA ASN A 92 13.52 3.46 9.40
C ASN A 92 14.00 2.26 10.20
N ARG A 93 14.38 1.18 9.53
CA ARG A 93 15.04 0.03 10.15
C ARG A 93 16.33 -0.22 9.41
N GLU A 94 17.46 -0.23 10.13
CA GLU A 94 18.72 -0.68 9.53
C GLU A 94 18.60 -2.18 9.28
N GLU A 95 18.60 -2.58 8.01
CA GLU A 95 18.81 -3.99 7.64
C GLU A 95 20.21 -4.39 8.13
N PRO A 96 20.40 -5.60 8.69
CA PRO A 96 21.74 -6.07 9.02
C PRO A 96 22.58 -6.05 7.75
N ILE A 97 23.63 -5.22 7.74
CA ILE A 97 24.61 -5.20 6.65
C ILE A 97 25.29 -6.56 6.70
N GLU A 98 24.97 -7.46 5.77
CA GLU A 98 25.78 -8.67 5.60
C GLU A 98 27.22 -8.22 5.29
N PRO A 99 28.23 -8.75 6.00
CA PRO A 99 29.60 -8.29 5.84
C PRO A 99 30.05 -8.62 4.42
N VAL A 100 30.23 -7.58 3.60
CA VAL A 100 30.95 -7.67 2.33
C VAL A 100 32.37 -8.11 2.67
N GLU A 101 32.81 -9.24 2.12
CA GLU A 101 34.16 -9.75 2.32
C GLU A 101 35.17 -8.70 1.83
N GLU A 102 35.92 -8.10 2.76
CA GLU A 102 36.95 -7.10 2.47
C GLU A 102 38.13 -7.78 1.75
N GLU A 103 38.32 -7.48 0.46
CA GLU A 103 39.60 -7.69 -0.21
C GLU A 103 40.66 -6.75 0.40
N PRO A 104 41.95 -7.16 0.47
CA PRO A 104 42.93 -6.48 1.31
C PRO A 104 43.30 -5.10 0.76
N GLU A 105 43.24 -4.10 1.64
CA GLU A 105 43.62 -2.70 1.40
C GLU A 105 45.10 -2.60 0.97
N GLU A 106 45.37 -2.05 -0.22
CA GLU A 106 46.71 -1.56 -0.56
C GLU A 106 46.94 -0.16 0.05
N GLU A 107 48.11 0.06 0.67
CA GLU A 107 48.52 1.32 1.27
C GLU A 107 48.60 2.47 0.25
N PRO A 108 48.34 3.73 0.64
CA PRO A 108 48.11 4.82 -0.30
C PRO A 108 49.42 5.38 -0.90
N GLU A 109 49.52 5.42 -2.22
CA GLU A 109 50.44 6.33 -2.91
C GLU A 109 49.85 7.76 -2.97
N GLU A 110 50.78 8.72 -2.93
CA GLU A 110 50.62 10.14 -2.63
C GLU A 110 49.88 10.94 -3.73
N VAL A 111 49.14 11.95 -3.30
CA VAL A 111 48.17 12.77 -4.05
C VAL A 111 48.77 13.54 -5.24
N GLU A 112 48.15 13.42 -6.43
CA GLU A 112 48.11 14.48 -7.45
C GLU A 112 46.64 14.77 -7.86
N GLU A 113 46.22 16.04 -7.75
CA GLU A 113 44.97 16.59 -8.33
C GLU A 113 45.19 16.97 -9.82
N PRO A 114 44.15 17.27 -10.62
CA PRO A 114 42.79 16.73 -10.71
C PRO A 114 42.41 16.34 -12.17
N GLU A 115 41.13 16.01 -12.40
CA GLU A 115 40.42 15.75 -13.67
C GLU A 115 40.40 14.28 -14.12
N GLU A 116 39.24 13.64 -13.98
CA GLU A 116 38.44 13.19 -15.14
C GLU A 116 36.99 12.92 -14.68
N GLU A 117 36.02 13.20 -15.55
CA GLU A 117 34.60 12.97 -15.33
C GLU A 117 34.35 11.50 -14.96
N PRO A 118 33.36 11.16 -14.10
CA PRO A 118 33.08 9.77 -13.83
C PRO A 118 32.65 9.08 -15.13
N GLU A 119 33.46 8.10 -15.54
CA GLU A 119 33.16 7.19 -16.64
C GLU A 119 31.78 6.57 -16.39
N GLU A 120 30.91 6.67 -17.40
CA GLU A 120 29.60 6.01 -17.40
C GLU A 120 29.82 4.51 -17.17
N GLU A 121 29.20 3.95 -16.12
CA GLU A 121 29.15 2.51 -15.93
C GLU A 121 28.61 1.86 -17.21
N PRO A 122 29.19 0.74 -17.66
CA PRO A 122 28.83 0.15 -18.94
C PRO A 122 27.34 -0.17 -18.91
N GLU A 123 26.57 0.45 -19.82
CA GLU A 123 25.19 0.09 -20.11
C GLU A 123 25.14 -1.44 -20.28
N GLU A 124 24.56 -2.15 -19.32
CA GLU A 124 24.32 -3.58 -19.47
C GLU A 124 23.55 -3.78 -20.78
N GLU A 125 24.14 -4.49 -21.75
CA GLU A 125 23.45 -4.82 -22.99
C GLU A 125 22.16 -5.56 -22.64
N VAL A 126 21.03 -4.87 -22.75
CA VAL A 126 19.72 -5.41 -22.41
C VAL A 126 19.39 -6.51 -23.42
N SER A 127 19.57 -7.77 -23.00
CA SER A 127 19.15 -8.94 -23.78
C SER A 127 17.62 -9.07 -23.73
N TRP A 128 16.96 -8.75 -24.84
CA TRP A 128 15.51 -8.75 -24.99
C TRP A 128 14.88 -10.14 -25.24
N ASP A 129 15.68 -11.19 -25.38
CA ASP A 129 15.22 -12.55 -25.74
C ASP A 129 14.33 -13.23 -24.67
N ASP A 130 14.34 -12.73 -23.44
CA ASP A 130 13.61 -13.32 -22.31
C ASP A 130 12.28 -12.61 -21.98
N TYR A 131 11.79 -11.72 -22.86
CA TYR A 131 10.53 -11.01 -22.65
C TYR A 131 9.34 -11.84 -23.15
N GLU A 132 8.29 -11.93 -22.33
CA GLU A 132 7.11 -12.78 -22.57
C GLU A 132 5.87 -11.95 -22.93
N GLU A 133 5.03 -12.48 -23.82
CA GLU A 133 3.70 -11.92 -24.13
C GLU A 133 2.68 -12.33 -23.05
N LEU A 134 1.66 -11.49 -22.83
CA LEU A 134 0.60 -11.74 -21.86
C LEU A 134 -0.36 -12.88 -22.27
N PRO A 135 -0.96 -13.60 -21.30
CA PRO A 135 -0.73 -13.48 -19.85
C PRO A 135 0.56 -14.19 -19.43
N ILE A 136 1.30 -13.58 -18.49
CA ILE A 136 2.54 -14.17 -17.95
C ILE A 136 2.23 -14.81 -16.61
N ARG A 137 2.58 -16.09 -16.45
CA ARG A 137 2.33 -16.85 -15.22
C ARG A 137 3.62 -17.26 -14.53
N LEU A 138 3.78 -16.80 -13.31
CA LEU A 138 4.87 -17.17 -12.41
C LEU A 138 4.34 -18.09 -11.30
N VAL A 139 5.11 -19.15 -11.01
CA VAL A 139 4.74 -20.17 -10.02
C VAL A 139 5.83 -20.24 -8.96
N THR A 140 5.51 -19.81 -7.74
CA THR A 140 6.39 -19.96 -6.58
C THR A 140 5.84 -21.07 -5.67
N PRO A 141 6.60 -21.56 -4.69
CA PRO A 141 6.06 -22.50 -3.71
C PRO A 141 4.83 -21.94 -2.96
N GLU A 142 4.72 -20.61 -2.84
CA GLU A 142 3.67 -19.95 -2.06
C GLU A 142 2.53 -19.38 -2.91
N LEU A 143 2.78 -18.97 -4.16
CA LEU A 143 1.81 -18.28 -5.01
C LEU A 143 1.77 -18.85 -6.43
N TYR A 144 0.58 -18.82 -7.02
CA TYR A 144 0.46 -18.57 -8.45
C TYR A 144 0.28 -17.06 -8.64
N ILE A 145 1.07 -16.46 -9.52
CA ILE A 145 0.97 -15.06 -9.89
C ILE A 145 0.76 -15.00 -11.40
N THR A 146 -0.34 -14.42 -11.82
CA THR A 146 -0.64 -14.21 -13.24
C THR A 146 -0.73 -12.72 -13.50
N LEU A 147 0.08 -12.20 -14.41
CA LEU A 147 -0.11 -10.88 -15.00
C LEU A 147 -1.02 -11.08 -16.22
N ASP A 148 -2.29 -10.72 -16.07
CA ASP A 148 -3.35 -10.98 -17.06
C ASP A 148 -3.39 -9.93 -18.18
N GLY A 149 -3.03 -8.69 -17.87
CA GLY A 149 -3.20 -7.56 -18.77
C GLY A 149 -2.33 -6.38 -18.37
N VAL A 150 -1.88 -5.63 -19.37
CA VAL A 150 -1.30 -4.29 -19.19
C VAL A 150 -2.13 -3.31 -20.02
N ASP A 151 -2.78 -2.36 -19.35
CA ASP A 151 -3.59 -1.33 -20.00
C ASP A 151 -2.81 -0.01 -20.02
N LEU A 152 -2.44 0.45 -21.22
CA LEU A 152 -1.84 1.77 -21.45
C LEU A 152 -2.98 2.78 -21.66
N GLU A 153 -3.29 3.60 -20.65
CA GLU A 153 -4.26 4.69 -20.77
C GLU A 153 -3.54 6.06 -20.85
N ASP A 154 -4.29 7.10 -21.26
CA ASP A 154 -3.77 8.47 -21.41
C ASP A 154 -3.08 9.04 -20.16
N THR A 155 -3.45 8.55 -18.97
CA THR A 155 -2.98 9.09 -17.68
C THR A 155 -2.26 8.09 -16.80
N GLU A 156 -2.57 6.80 -16.93
CA GLU A 156 -2.12 5.75 -16.03
C GLU A 156 -1.87 4.47 -16.82
N THR A 157 -0.94 3.64 -16.35
CA THR A 157 -0.71 2.31 -16.87
C THR A 157 -1.06 1.29 -15.80
N TRP A 158 -1.94 0.34 -16.13
CA TRP A 158 -2.48 -0.65 -15.20
C TRP A 158 -1.89 -2.02 -15.49
N PHE A 159 -1.30 -2.65 -14.47
CA PHE A 159 -0.83 -4.03 -14.52
C PHE A 159 -1.83 -4.87 -13.73
N ASN A 160 -2.65 -5.66 -14.42
CA ASN A 160 -3.73 -6.45 -13.83
C ASN A 160 -3.23 -7.83 -13.44
N PHE A 161 -3.39 -8.19 -12.16
CA PHE A 161 -2.88 -9.43 -11.60
C PHE A 161 -3.99 -10.32 -11.03
N GLU A 162 -3.79 -11.62 -11.14
CA GLU A 162 -4.43 -12.65 -10.32
C GLU A 162 -3.38 -13.35 -9.46
N PHE A 163 -3.57 -13.31 -8.14
CA PHE A 163 -2.77 -14.03 -7.15
C PHE A 163 -3.59 -15.17 -6.55
N GLU A 164 -3.02 -16.37 -6.48
CA GLU A 164 -3.64 -17.52 -5.81
C GLU A 164 -2.67 -18.13 -4.80
N GLY A 165 -3.08 -18.22 -3.54
CA GLY A 165 -2.29 -18.78 -2.45
C GLY A 165 -2.17 -20.30 -2.52
N ARG A 166 -0.97 -20.83 -2.29
CA ARG A 166 -0.63 -22.26 -2.41
C ARG A 166 -0.12 -22.90 -1.12
N THR A 167 -0.11 -22.14 -0.04
CA THR A 167 0.43 -22.55 1.25
C THR A 167 -0.42 -21.97 2.36
N ASN A 168 -0.44 -22.64 3.50
CA ASN A 168 -1.09 -22.21 4.73
C ASN A 168 -0.37 -21.04 5.45
N LYS A 169 0.56 -20.36 4.77
CA LYS A 169 1.29 -19.21 5.31
C LYS A 169 0.66 -17.94 4.75
N SER A 170 0.55 -16.91 5.57
CA SER A 170 0.00 -15.63 5.14
C SER A 170 0.98 -14.94 4.20
N ILE A 171 0.50 -14.52 3.03
CA ILE A 171 1.32 -13.84 2.02
C ILE A 171 0.86 -12.40 1.85
N ARG A 172 1.78 -11.46 1.71
CA ARG A 172 1.45 -10.05 1.41
C ARG A 172 2.28 -9.52 0.27
N ILE A 173 1.61 -8.86 -0.68
CA ILE A 173 2.27 -8.22 -1.82
C ILE A 173 2.79 -6.84 -1.38
N MET A 174 4.07 -6.56 -1.65
CA MET A 174 4.72 -5.28 -1.37
C MET A 174 4.64 -4.38 -2.60
N HIS A 175 3.42 -3.99 -2.98
CA HIS A 175 3.15 -3.20 -4.19
C HIS A 175 3.71 -1.79 -4.14
N ARG A 176 3.81 -1.18 -2.96
CA ARG A 176 4.24 0.23 -2.84
C ARG A 176 5.68 0.46 -3.33
N ASP A 177 6.52 -0.56 -3.24
CA ASP A 177 7.91 -0.52 -3.66
C ASP A 177 8.13 -1.23 -5.00
N ALA A 178 7.04 -1.55 -5.72
CA ALA A 178 7.13 -2.08 -7.07
C ALA A 178 7.91 -1.13 -7.97
N LYS A 179 8.80 -1.71 -8.78
CA LYS A 179 9.68 -1.03 -9.72
C LYS A 179 9.27 -1.39 -11.14
N LEU A 180 9.05 -0.38 -11.96
CA LEU A 180 8.82 -0.55 -13.38
C LEU A 180 9.98 0.05 -14.16
N THR A 181 10.60 -0.73 -15.04
CA THR A 181 11.60 -0.25 -15.99
C THR A 181 10.98 -0.17 -17.38
N VAL A 182 11.02 1.02 -17.99
CA VAL A 182 10.59 1.29 -19.37
C VAL A 182 11.67 2.11 -20.05
N ASP A 183 12.15 1.68 -21.22
CA ASP A 183 13.19 2.35 -22.00
C ASP A 183 14.43 2.73 -21.17
N GLY A 184 14.91 1.81 -20.33
CA GLY A 184 16.06 2.02 -19.43
C GLY A 184 15.79 2.89 -18.21
N ASN A 185 14.61 3.52 -18.10
CA ASN A 185 14.24 4.36 -16.97
C ASN A 185 13.46 3.55 -15.93
N THR A 186 13.85 3.65 -14.66
CA THR A 186 13.18 2.97 -13.54
C THR A 186 12.26 3.91 -12.76
N TYR A 187 11.05 3.44 -12.48
CA TYR A 187 9.99 4.12 -11.76
C TYR A 187 9.61 3.31 -10.54
N ILE A 188 9.37 3.97 -9.40
CA ILE A 188 8.99 3.31 -8.15
C ILE A 188 7.59 3.76 -7.77
N GLN A 189 6.66 2.84 -7.54
CA GLN A 189 5.24 3.17 -7.39
C GLN A 189 4.94 4.19 -6.27
N ARG A 190 5.56 4.07 -5.09
CA ARG A 190 5.42 5.07 -4.01
C ARG A 190 5.87 6.49 -4.38
N GLN A 191 6.66 6.65 -5.45
CA GLN A 191 7.15 7.94 -5.93
C GLN A 191 6.23 8.55 -7.00
N GLU A 192 5.27 7.79 -7.54
CA GLU A 192 4.31 8.23 -8.55
C GLU A 192 3.19 9.10 -7.95
N ARG A 193 3.54 10.33 -7.56
CA ARG A 193 2.64 11.27 -6.87
C ARG A 193 1.54 11.86 -7.75
N SER A 194 1.60 11.67 -9.07
CA SER A 194 0.61 12.19 -10.04
C SER A 194 -0.60 11.27 -10.22
N ILE A 195 -0.51 10.01 -9.80
CA ILE A 195 -1.56 9.01 -9.98
C ILE A 195 -2.66 9.23 -8.94
N ARG A 196 -3.92 9.20 -9.36
CA ARG A 196 -5.05 9.30 -8.43
C ARG A 196 -5.39 7.92 -7.89
N ASP A 197 -5.50 7.83 -6.57
CA ASP A 197 -5.76 6.56 -5.88
C ASP A 197 -4.77 5.46 -6.35
N PRO A 198 -3.48 5.63 -6.03
CA PRO A 198 -2.40 4.86 -6.67
C PRO A 198 -2.25 3.43 -6.16
N PHE A 199 -3.03 3.02 -5.16
CA PHE A 199 -2.88 1.74 -4.47
C PHE A 199 -4.22 1.04 -4.38
N ASP A 200 -4.26 -0.24 -4.77
CA ASP A 200 -5.41 -1.08 -4.54
C ASP A 200 -5.45 -1.56 -3.08
N ASP A 201 -6.58 -1.36 -2.40
CA ASP A 201 -6.83 -1.83 -1.04
C ASP A 201 -6.75 -3.36 -0.92
N MET A 202 -6.96 -4.10 -2.02
CA MET A 202 -6.86 -5.57 -2.05
C MET A 202 -5.43 -6.04 -1.77
N LEU A 203 -4.40 -5.31 -2.19
CA LEU A 203 -3.00 -5.70 -2.00
C LEU A 203 -2.48 -5.47 -0.57
N TYR A 204 -3.25 -4.78 0.28
CA TYR A 204 -2.94 -4.66 1.71
C TYR A 204 -3.45 -5.85 2.54
N GLN A 205 -4.28 -6.71 1.95
CA GLN A 205 -4.80 -7.90 2.62
C GLN A 205 -3.81 -9.06 2.47
N ASN A 206 -3.80 -9.93 3.48
CA ASN A 206 -3.05 -11.18 3.38
C ASN A 206 -3.78 -12.11 2.41
N ILE A 207 -3.00 -12.87 1.64
CA ILE A 207 -3.45 -13.96 0.78
C ILE A 207 -3.16 -15.25 1.53
N GLU A 208 -4.19 -16.02 1.82
CA GLU A 208 -4.08 -17.33 2.48
C GLU A 208 -4.15 -18.48 1.46
N GLU A 209 -4.04 -19.73 1.93
CA GLU A 209 -4.18 -20.91 1.08
C GLU A 209 -5.55 -20.92 0.38
N ASP A 210 -5.56 -21.23 -0.92
CA ASP A 210 -6.75 -21.26 -1.79
C ASP A 210 -7.46 -19.90 -1.98
N ASP A 211 -6.98 -18.81 -1.36
CA ASP A 211 -7.47 -17.47 -1.66
C ASP A 211 -7.08 -17.07 -3.07
N ARG A 212 -8.00 -16.37 -3.74
CA ARG A 212 -7.80 -15.79 -5.05
C ARG A 212 -8.06 -14.28 -4.99
N VAL A 213 -7.02 -13.50 -5.26
CA VAL A 213 -7.06 -12.04 -5.25
C VAL A 213 -6.79 -11.52 -6.65
N THR A 214 -7.78 -10.84 -7.23
CA THR A 214 -7.62 -10.06 -8.45
C THR A 214 -7.37 -8.61 -8.07
N SER A 215 -6.30 -8.01 -8.59
CA SER A 215 -5.90 -6.66 -8.22
C SER A 215 -5.03 -6.01 -9.29
N TRP A 216 -4.53 -4.81 -9.04
CA TRP A 216 -3.72 -4.05 -9.98
C TRP A 216 -2.57 -3.30 -9.31
N ILE A 217 -1.52 -3.06 -10.10
CA ILE A 217 -0.39 -2.18 -9.79
C ILE A 217 -0.40 -1.07 -10.85
N LYS A 218 -0.29 0.20 -10.43
CA LYS A 218 -0.39 1.36 -11.35
C LYS A 218 0.89 2.16 -11.40
N PHE A 219 1.22 2.59 -12.60
CA PHE A 219 2.24 3.60 -12.87
C PHE A 219 1.62 4.75 -13.68
N ARG A 220 2.39 5.84 -13.84
CA ARG A 220 2.04 6.91 -14.77
C ARG A 220 1.87 6.37 -16.20
N ALA A 221 1.21 7.13 -17.06
CA ALA A 221 1.15 6.79 -18.48
C ALA A 221 2.54 6.70 -19.13
N PHE A 222 2.67 5.74 -20.05
CA PHE A 222 3.79 5.57 -20.98
C PHE A 222 3.28 5.67 -22.41
N ASP A 223 4.19 5.76 -23.38
CA ASP A 223 3.82 5.87 -24.80
C ASP A 223 3.13 4.58 -25.29
N GLU A 224 2.15 4.72 -26.17
CA GLU A 224 1.44 3.58 -26.79
C GLU A 224 2.38 2.74 -27.67
N ASP A 225 3.52 3.29 -28.10
CA ASP A 225 4.55 2.57 -28.84
C ASP A 225 5.56 1.82 -27.95
N THR A 226 5.40 1.86 -26.62
CA THR A 226 6.21 1.08 -25.68
C THR A 226 6.08 -0.42 -25.98
N GLU A 227 7.18 -1.08 -26.34
CA GLU A 227 7.18 -2.51 -26.73
C GLU A 227 7.60 -3.43 -25.56
N TYR A 228 8.43 -2.94 -24.64
CA TYR A 228 9.04 -3.75 -23.58
C TYR A 228 8.96 -3.07 -22.22
N MET A 229 8.57 -3.82 -21.20
CA MET A 229 8.51 -3.37 -19.80
C MET A 229 9.09 -4.43 -18.87
N LYS A 230 9.79 -4.01 -17.82
CA LYS A 230 10.22 -4.92 -16.73
C LYS A 230 9.57 -4.47 -15.42
N LEU A 231 8.68 -5.29 -14.86
CA LEU A 231 8.01 -5.02 -13.59
C LEU A 231 8.54 -5.94 -12.50
N GLU A 232 8.96 -5.36 -11.38
CA GLU A 232 9.53 -6.05 -10.23
C GLU A 232 8.77 -5.65 -8.97
N PHE A 233 8.44 -6.62 -8.11
CA PHE A 233 7.89 -6.34 -6.79
C PHE A 233 8.22 -7.48 -5.82
N ASP A 234 8.12 -7.17 -4.53
CA ASP A 234 8.35 -8.16 -3.49
C ASP A 234 7.04 -8.70 -2.94
N TYR A 235 7.09 -9.88 -2.33
CA TYR A 235 6.06 -10.40 -1.45
C TYR A 235 6.68 -10.97 -0.19
N THR A 236 5.96 -10.86 0.92
CA THR A 236 6.36 -11.46 2.20
C THR A 236 5.57 -12.71 2.49
N VAL A 237 6.21 -13.68 3.11
CA VAL A 237 5.60 -14.92 3.61
C VAL A 237 5.78 -14.95 5.13
N ASP A 238 4.68 -15.00 5.86
CA ASP A 238 4.64 -15.01 7.32
C ASP A 238 4.12 -16.37 7.82
N ASP A 239 4.89 -17.03 8.69
CA ASP A 239 4.52 -18.30 9.32
C ASP A 239 3.80 -18.15 10.67
N GLY A 240 3.63 -16.91 11.14
CA GLY A 240 2.93 -16.55 12.38
C GLY A 240 3.71 -16.86 13.66
N ILE A 241 4.96 -17.32 13.57
CA ILE A 241 5.73 -17.79 14.74
C ILE A 241 6.99 -16.96 14.97
N ARG A 242 7.73 -16.50 13.94
CA ARG A 242 8.86 -15.54 14.12
C ARG A 242 9.47 -14.92 12.86
N ASP A 243 9.41 -15.55 11.68
CA ASP A 243 10.20 -15.11 10.52
C ASP A 243 9.31 -14.68 9.34
N VAL A 244 9.42 -13.41 8.95
CA VAL A 244 8.85 -12.90 7.70
C VAL A 244 9.92 -13.00 6.62
N VAL A 245 9.69 -13.85 5.61
CA VAL A 245 10.62 -14.00 4.48
C VAL A 245 10.14 -13.12 3.33
N THR A 246 10.97 -12.18 2.90
CA THR A 246 10.74 -11.38 1.69
C THR A 246 11.30 -12.11 0.47
N LYS A 247 10.54 -12.12 -0.63
CA LYS A 247 10.93 -12.70 -1.90
C LYS A 247 10.56 -11.75 -3.03
N SER A 248 11.40 -11.69 -4.06
CA SER A 248 11.19 -10.82 -5.22
C SER A 248 10.67 -11.63 -6.41
N VAL A 249 9.85 -10.97 -7.23
CA VAL A 249 9.40 -11.49 -8.52
C VAL A 249 9.63 -10.45 -9.61
N THR A 250 9.91 -10.94 -10.81
CA THR A 250 10.20 -10.11 -11.99
C THR A 250 9.36 -10.60 -13.15
N PHE A 251 8.71 -9.66 -13.84
CA PHE A 251 8.00 -9.85 -15.09
C PHE A 251 8.73 -9.08 -16.19
N LYS A 252 9.26 -9.79 -17.19
CA LYS A 252 9.78 -9.20 -18.43
C LYS A 252 8.67 -9.27 -19.47
N ILE A 253 8.06 -8.13 -19.78
CA ILE A 253 6.77 -8.03 -20.48
C ILE A 253 6.99 -7.47 -21.88
N LYS A 254 6.54 -8.20 -22.89
CA LYS A 254 6.40 -7.73 -24.25
C LYS A 254 4.93 -7.36 -24.51
N LEU A 255 4.70 -6.12 -24.95
CA LEU A 255 3.37 -5.57 -25.23
C LEU A 255 2.86 -5.89 -26.64
#